data_AF-A0A7C8DFJ8-F1
#
_entry.id   AF-A0A7C8DFJ8-F1
#
_cell.length_a   1.000
_cell.length_b   1.000
_cell.length_c   1.000
_cell.angle_alpha   90.00
_cell.angle_beta   90.00
_cell.angle_gamma   90.00
#
_symmetry.space_group_name_H-M   'P 1'
#
loop_
_entity.id
_entity.type
_entity.pdbx_description
1 polymer ?
#
loop_
_entity_poly.entity_id
_entity_poly.type
_entity_poly.pdbx_seq_one_letter_code
_entity_poly.pdbx_strand_id
1 'polypeptide(L)'
;MILEGRIWHPQNGLTEGCVAVGDDGNIERVAKTMAGPKERVRGMLLPAGFDMHVHFRDPGFPQKETWASGSAAAACGGVTAVVDMPNTQPPTDSPAAFAAKAQRAAAASVVDFGLGVSARPGISCEAWFGDLPAAFWKLYPYGKSWDDYRATANEVTAAGGRPLVIHGEHPSHIDMSPPRKLAEHTAHRRLAEAECLAGMPASPQLHVAHLSTADGLAGLPAGATAEVCPHHLLLNLDACDSIDCKVDPPLRTPRDNAALWAGFRDGRIAVLASDHAPHLLEEKASDNPPSGIPGVETMVPLMLQQVAAGRLALGRLVNAMAEAPADRLGLARGRIAARQPADLIEVNLKAARPVALEQLHSRAGWSPYEGWDAVFPQRVWRRGELVAADGELQETGGGQQLFTTQP
;
A
#
# COMPACT_ATOMS: atom_id res chain seq x y z
N MET A 1 17.16 -14.57 17.84
CA MET A 1 16.82 -13.39 18.70
C MET A 1 15.55 -13.69 19.51
N ILE A 2 15.39 -13.19 20.74
CA ILE A 2 14.12 -13.31 21.50
C ILE A 2 13.64 -11.92 21.93
N LEU A 3 12.46 -11.51 21.43
CA LEU A 3 11.79 -10.27 21.81
C LEU A 3 10.77 -10.53 22.91
N GLU A 4 10.74 -9.72 23.97
CA GLU A 4 9.80 -9.84 25.10
C GLU A 4 9.04 -8.53 25.35
N GLY A 5 7.72 -8.62 25.53
CA GLY A 5 6.87 -7.49 25.91
C GLY A 5 5.41 -7.70 25.53
N ARG A 6 4.69 -6.61 25.29
CA ARG A 6 3.32 -6.66 24.78
C ARG A 6 3.31 -6.99 23.29
N ILE A 7 2.82 -8.17 22.94
CA ILE A 7 2.83 -8.69 21.58
C ILE A 7 1.40 -8.80 21.06
N TRP A 8 1.21 -8.45 19.79
CA TRP A 8 -0.04 -8.69 19.10
C TRP A 8 -0.25 -10.18 18.81
N HIS A 9 -1.36 -10.72 19.28
CA HIS A 9 -1.84 -12.05 18.91
C HIS A 9 -3.18 -11.92 18.18
N PRO A 10 -3.32 -12.46 16.95
CA PRO A 10 -4.54 -12.29 16.15
C PRO A 10 -5.85 -12.66 16.87
N GLN A 11 -5.81 -13.67 17.75
CA GLN A 11 -7.00 -14.17 18.46
C GLN A 11 -7.21 -13.54 19.84
N ASN A 12 -6.14 -13.02 20.47
CA ASN A 12 -6.16 -12.59 21.87
C ASN A 12 -5.87 -11.09 22.05
N GLY A 13 -5.59 -10.36 20.97
CA GLY A 13 -5.14 -8.98 21.02
C GLY A 13 -3.74 -8.85 21.64
N LEU A 14 -3.48 -7.73 22.31
CA LEU A 14 -2.19 -7.47 22.97
C LEU A 14 -2.06 -8.22 24.29
N THR A 15 -1.10 -9.14 24.38
CA THR A 15 -0.75 -9.84 25.63
C THR A 15 0.75 -9.81 25.89
N GLU A 16 1.16 -9.96 27.15
CA GLU A 16 2.58 -10.15 27.49
C GLU A 16 3.07 -11.52 26.98
N GLY A 17 4.24 -11.54 26.34
CA GLY A 17 4.83 -12.77 25.83
C GLY A 17 6.25 -12.60 25.30
N CYS A 18 6.69 -13.61 24.54
CA CYS A 18 7.95 -13.65 23.83
C CYS A 18 7.76 -14.13 22.38
N VAL A 19 8.55 -13.57 21.46
CA VAL A 19 8.73 -14.04 20.08
C VAL A 19 10.17 -14.46 19.90
N ALA A 20 10.41 -15.74 19.57
CA ALA A 20 11.71 -16.22 19.13
C ALA A 20 11.80 -16.17 17.61
N VAL A 21 12.85 -15.52 17.12
CA VAL A 21 13.18 -15.40 15.70
C VAL A 21 14.42 -16.26 15.44
N GLY A 22 14.28 -17.16 14.48
CA GLY A 22 15.33 -18.07 14.05
C GLY A 22 16.31 -17.43 13.07
N ASP A 23 17.39 -18.16 12.79
CA ASP A 23 18.45 -17.70 11.88
C ASP A 23 18.00 -17.66 10.41
N ASP A 24 16.89 -18.31 10.08
CA ASP A 24 16.25 -18.26 8.76
C ASP A 24 15.37 -17.02 8.56
N GLY A 25 15.29 -16.14 9.57
CA GLY A 25 14.48 -14.93 9.57
C GLY A 25 12.99 -15.16 9.84
N ASN A 26 12.57 -16.39 10.14
CA ASN A 26 11.21 -16.71 10.51
C ASN A 26 11.01 -16.69 12.02
N ILE A 27 9.76 -16.50 12.42
CA ILE A 27 9.32 -16.69 13.80
C ILE A 27 9.33 -18.20 14.08
N GLU A 28 10.25 -18.67 14.90
CA GLU A 28 10.30 -20.07 15.33
C GLU A 28 9.18 -20.38 16.32
N ARG A 29 8.93 -19.44 17.24
CA ARG A 29 8.02 -19.67 18.36
C ARG A 29 7.43 -18.37 18.89
N VAL A 30 6.18 -18.47 19.33
CA VAL A 30 5.51 -17.46 20.14
C VAL A 30 5.05 -18.13 21.44
N ALA A 31 5.37 -17.57 22.60
CA ALA A 31 5.04 -18.16 23.89
C ALA A 31 4.90 -17.11 24.99
N LYS A 32 4.21 -17.43 26.09
CA LYS A 32 4.08 -16.52 27.25
C LYS A 32 5.43 -16.20 27.90
N THR A 33 6.34 -17.16 27.93
CA THR A 33 7.68 -17.02 28.50
C THR A 33 8.66 -17.91 27.74
N MET A 34 9.92 -17.47 27.62
CA MET A 34 11.03 -18.26 27.07
C MET A 34 12.26 -18.14 27.96
N ALA A 35 13.13 -19.15 27.92
CA ALA A 35 14.44 -19.11 28.55
C ALA A 35 15.48 -18.45 27.61
N GLY A 36 16.58 -17.94 28.17
CA GLY A 36 17.67 -17.33 27.42
C GLY A 36 17.66 -15.79 27.47
N PRO A 37 18.67 -15.15 26.85
CA PRO A 37 18.75 -13.69 26.74
C PRO A 37 17.55 -13.14 25.96
N LYS A 38 16.97 -12.04 26.45
CA LYS A 38 15.80 -11.40 25.85
C LYS A 38 16.07 -9.93 25.62
N GLU A 39 15.54 -9.44 24.53
CA GLU A 39 15.47 -8.04 24.21
C GLU A 39 14.08 -7.50 24.52
N ARG A 40 14.01 -6.45 25.32
CA ARG A 40 12.74 -5.88 25.78
C ARG A 40 12.18 -4.96 24.70
N VAL A 41 10.93 -5.20 24.32
CA VAL A 41 10.11 -4.29 23.51
C VAL A 41 9.54 -3.19 24.41
N ARG A 42 9.71 -1.93 24.02
CA ARG A 42 9.08 -0.77 24.67
C ARG A 42 7.78 -0.47 23.93
N GLY A 43 6.68 -0.36 24.66
CA GLY A 43 5.36 -0.19 24.03
C GLY A 43 4.73 -1.52 23.63
N MET A 44 4.63 -1.79 22.33
CA MET A 44 4.04 -3.02 21.77
C MET A 44 4.74 -3.49 20.49
N LEU A 45 4.70 -4.80 20.26
CA LEU A 45 5.18 -5.46 19.05
C LEU A 45 3.99 -5.85 18.16
N LEU A 46 3.98 -5.35 16.93
CA LEU A 46 2.94 -5.61 15.93
C LEU A 46 3.56 -6.26 14.68
N PRO A 47 2.79 -6.96 13.83
CA PRO A 47 3.23 -7.22 12.47
C PRO A 47 3.55 -5.91 11.75
N ALA A 48 4.61 -5.90 10.95
CA ALA A 48 4.91 -4.77 10.08
C ALA A 48 3.89 -4.63 8.94
N GLY A 49 3.80 -3.43 8.38
CA GLY A 49 2.94 -3.16 7.23
C GLY A 49 3.39 -3.88 5.96
N PHE A 50 2.41 -4.22 5.13
CA PHE A 50 2.57 -4.66 3.75
C PHE A 50 1.75 -3.74 2.85
N ASP A 51 2.44 -2.87 2.13
CA ASP A 51 1.80 -1.93 1.21
C ASP A 51 1.70 -2.50 -0.21
N MET A 52 0.53 -2.99 -0.59
CA MET A 52 0.35 -3.59 -1.92
C MET A 52 0.14 -2.57 -3.06
N HIS A 53 0.30 -1.27 -2.80
CA HIS A 53 0.12 -0.23 -3.81
C HIS A 53 1.14 0.91 -3.65
N VAL A 54 2.27 0.80 -4.34
CA VAL A 54 3.26 1.88 -4.45
C VAL A 54 3.66 2.15 -5.90
N HIS A 55 4.23 3.33 -6.14
CA HIS A 55 4.85 3.74 -7.39
C HIS A 55 6.25 4.31 -7.12
N PHE A 56 7.28 3.47 -7.05
CA PHE A 56 8.67 3.85 -6.81
C PHE A 56 9.38 4.45 -8.02
N ARG A 57 8.67 4.62 -9.14
CA ARG A 57 9.10 5.40 -10.31
C ARG A 57 10.37 4.91 -11.02
N ASP A 58 10.92 3.76 -10.64
CA ASP A 58 12.13 3.16 -11.21
C ASP A 58 11.82 1.79 -11.83
N PRO A 59 12.04 1.62 -13.16
CA PRO A 59 12.72 2.53 -14.08
C PRO A 59 11.88 3.73 -14.57
N GLY A 60 12.56 4.76 -15.07
CA GLY A 60 11.96 5.84 -15.85
C GLY A 60 12.08 7.23 -15.22
N PHE A 61 11.73 7.36 -13.93
CA PHE A 61 11.67 8.66 -13.25
C PHE A 61 12.40 8.68 -11.90
N PRO A 62 13.71 8.32 -11.86
CA PRO A 62 14.49 8.24 -10.62
C PRO A 62 14.64 9.57 -9.87
N GLN A 63 14.41 10.69 -10.55
CA GLN A 63 14.35 12.01 -9.92
C GLN A 63 13.16 12.13 -8.96
N LYS A 64 12.05 11.43 -9.22
CA LYS A 64 10.84 11.46 -8.40
C LYS A 64 10.94 10.48 -7.23
N GLU A 65 11.39 9.25 -7.52
CA GLU A 65 11.64 8.21 -6.53
C GLU A 65 12.50 7.09 -7.13
N THR A 66 13.17 6.31 -6.28
CA THR A 66 13.92 5.11 -6.69
C THR A 66 13.54 3.92 -5.81
N TRP A 67 13.92 2.70 -6.20
CA TRP A 67 13.78 1.53 -5.33
C TRP A 67 14.48 1.73 -3.97
N ALA A 68 15.69 2.29 -3.95
CA ALA A 68 16.44 2.53 -2.71
C ALA A 68 15.69 3.49 -1.77
N SER A 69 15.32 4.67 -2.26
CA SER A 69 14.69 5.69 -1.43
C SER A 69 13.23 5.39 -1.08
N GLY A 70 12.46 4.82 -2.01
CA GLY A 70 11.07 4.42 -1.75
C GLY A 70 10.98 3.26 -0.75
N SER A 71 11.87 2.27 -0.85
CA SER A 71 11.93 1.17 0.12
C SER A 71 12.48 1.59 1.48
N ALA A 72 13.42 2.54 1.51
CA ALA A 72 13.87 3.17 2.75
C ALA A 72 12.73 3.90 3.46
N ALA A 73 11.97 4.71 2.73
CA ALA A 73 10.78 5.39 3.23
C ALA A 73 9.75 4.37 3.77
N ALA A 74 9.55 3.25 3.08
CA ALA A 74 8.70 2.18 3.56
C ALA A 74 9.21 1.59 4.89
N ALA A 75 10.50 1.25 4.97
CA ALA A 75 11.12 0.70 6.17
C ALA A 75 11.00 1.65 7.37
N CYS A 76 11.35 2.93 7.21
CA CYS A 76 11.24 3.95 8.27
C CYS A 76 9.78 4.22 8.68
N GLY A 77 8.82 3.99 7.77
CA GLY A 77 7.38 4.03 8.05
C GLY A 77 6.83 2.78 8.73
N GLY A 78 7.60 1.71 8.88
CA GLY A 78 7.14 0.44 9.46
C GLY A 78 6.48 -0.52 8.47
N VAL A 79 6.80 -0.37 7.19
CA VAL A 79 6.40 -1.27 6.10
C VAL A 79 7.60 -2.12 5.70
N THR A 80 7.46 -3.45 5.68
CA THR A 80 8.57 -4.36 5.36
C THR A 80 8.36 -5.17 4.09
N ALA A 81 7.21 -5.00 3.43
CA ALA A 81 7.16 -5.27 2.01
C ALA A 81 6.20 -4.35 1.26
N VAL A 82 6.43 -4.28 -0.05
CA VAL A 82 5.62 -3.47 -0.96
C VAL A 82 5.25 -4.24 -2.24
N VAL A 83 4.24 -3.78 -2.97
CA VAL A 83 4.04 -4.16 -4.38
C VAL A 83 4.04 -2.92 -5.26
N ASP A 84 4.99 -2.87 -6.19
CA ASP A 84 5.13 -1.74 -7.10
C ASP A 84 4.28 -1.89 -8.36
N MET A 85 3.59 -0.81 -8.71
CA MET A 85 2.67 -0.74 -9.85
C MET A 85 3.40 -0.68 -11.20
N PRO A 86 2.78 -1.18 -12.29
CA PRO A 86 3.49 -1.39 -13.56
C PRO A 86 3.64 -0.15 -14.44
N ASN A 87 3.20 1.04 -14.04
CA ASN A 87 3.23 2.28 -14.83
C ASN A 87 4.58 3.03 -14.75
N THR A 88 5.69 2.29 -14.71
CA THR A 88 7.06 2.80 -14.89
C THR A 88 7.35 3.08 -16.36
N GLN A 89 8.56 3.54 -16.69
CA GLN A 89 9.01 3.69 -18.07
C GLN A 89 10.31 2.89 -18.33
N PRO A 90 10.28 1.82 -19.15
CA PRO A 90 9.09 1.23 -19.78
C PRO A 90 8.08 0.67 -18.76
N PRO A 91 6.79 0.53 -19.14
CA PRO A 91 5.81 -0.11 -18.29
C PRO A 91 6.15 -1.59 -18.08
N THR A 92 5.74 -2.14 -16.94
CA THR A 92 5.87 -3.57 -16.66
C THR A 92 4.73 -4.31 -17.34
N ASP A 93 4.89 -4.65 -18.63
CA ASP A 93 3.85 -5.24 -19.48
C ASP A 93 4.33 -6.45 -20.31
N SER A 94 5.55 -6.89 -20.06
CA SER A 94 6.21 -8.00 -20.76
C SER A 94 7.21 -8.70 -19.84
N PRO A 95 7.60 -9.96 -20.14
CA PRO A 95 8.61 -10.68 -19.37
C PRO A 95 9.94 -9.94 -19.25
N ALA A 96 10.39 -9.29 -20.33
CA ALA A 96 11.63 -8.54 -20.34
C ALA A 96 11.57 -7.31 -19.41
N ALA A 97 10.49 -6.53 -19.47
CA ALA A 97 10.30 -5.39 -18.60
C ALA A 97 10.16 -5.79 -17.12
N PHE A 98 9.45 -6.90 -16.86
CA PHE A 98 9.34 -7.49 -15.53
C PHE A 98 10.72 -7.89 -14.98
N ALA A 99 11.49 -8.67 -15.72
CA ALA A 99 12.80 -9.14 -15.29
C ALA A 99 13.77 -7.97 -15.02
N ALA A 100 13.77 -6.96 -15.90
CA ALA A 100 14.60 -5.77 -15.74
C ALA A 100 14.24 -4.99 -14.47
N LYS A 101 12.95 -4.84 -14.16
CA LYS A 101 12.49 -4.15 -12.95
C LYS A 101 12.76 -4.97 -11.69
N ALA A 102 12.54 -6.28 -11.73
CA ALA A 102 12.85 -7.18 -10.63
C ALA A 102 14.33 -7.16 -10.28
N GLN A 103 15.22 -7.14 -11.28
CA GLN A 103 16.66 -7.03 -11.06
C GLN A 103 17.05 -5.70 -10.39
N ARG A 104 16.43 -4.58 -10.82
CA ARG A 104 16.64 -3.26 -10.20
C ARG A 104 16.18 -3.23 -8.74
N ALA A 105 14.98 -3.75 -8.48
CA ALA A 105 14.43 -3.86 -7.15
C ALA A 105 15.32 -4.71 -6.23
N ALA A 106 15.73 -5.90 -6.69
CA ALA A 106 16.60 -6.80 -5.93
C ALA A 106 17.97 -6.18 -5.60
N ALA A 107 18.48 -5.29 -6.45
CA ALA A 107 19.76 -4.63 -6.24
C ALA A 107 19.71 -3.48 -5.21
N ALA A 108 18.53 -2.93 -4.91
CA ALA A 108 18.40 -1.65 -4.21
C ALA A 108 17.37 -1.64 -3.06
N SER A 109 16.41 -2.57 -3.03
CA SER A 109 15.30 -2.51 -2.07
C SER A 109 15.74 -2.89 -0.66
N VAL A 110 15.37 -2.06 0.32
CA VAL A 110 15.49 -2.30 1.77
C VAL A 110 14.33 -3.17 2.29
N VAL A 111 13.24 -3.29 1.55
CA VAL A 111 12.07 -4.10 1.96
C VAL A 111 11.80 -5.19 0.94
N ASP A 112 11.14 -6.26 1.36
CA ASP A 112 10.74 -7.30 0.41
C ASP A 112 9.72 -6.73 -0.59
N PHE A 113 9.62 -7.28 -1.79
CA PHE A 113 8.85 -6.65 -2.86
C PHE A 113 8.12 -7.63 -3.77
N GLY A 114 7.00 -7.17 -4.32
CA GLY A 114 6.33 -7.73 -5.48
C GLY A 114 6.21 -6.71 -6.60
N LEU A 115 5.86 -7.18 -7.80
CA LEU A 115 5.60 -6.33 -8.96
C LEU A 115 4.24 -6.65 -9.56
N GLY A 116 3.46 -5.62 -9.84
CA GLY A 116 2.27 -5.73 -10.70
C GLY A 116 2.67 -5.81 -12.18
N VAL A 117 1.77 -6.33 -13.02
CA VAL A 117 1.92 -6.34 -14.48
C VAL A 117 0.70 -5.69 -15.13
N SER A 118 0.91 -4.86 -16.15
CA SER A 118 -0.17 -4.16 -16.84
C SER A 118 -1.08 -5.13 -17.58
N ALA A 119 -2.38 -5.09 -17.27
CA ALA A 119 -3.41 -5.76 -18.05
C ALA A 119 -3.73 -4.95 -19.32
N ARG A 120 -3.95 -5.66 -20.42
CA ARG A 120 -4.36 -5.11 -21.72
C ARG A 120 -5.31 -6.09 -22.42
N PRO A 121 -6.09 -5.64 -23.43
CA PRO A 121 -6.91 -6.55 -24.22
C PRO A 121 -6.08 -7.72 -24.78
N GLY A 122 -6.55 -8.96 -24.61
CA GLY A 122 -5.91 -10.17 -25.11
C GLY A 122 -4.70 -10.64 -24.28
N ILE A 123 -4.44 -10.05 -23.11
CA ILE A 123 -3.32 -10.44 -22.24
C ILE A 123 -3.38 -11.91 -21.82
N SER A 124 -4.59 -12.49 -21.68
CA SER A 124 -4.79 -13.90 -21.34
C SER A 124 -4.37 -14.87 -22.46
N CYS A 125 -4.18 -14.37 -23.68
CA CYS A 125 -3.73 -15.16 -24.84
C CYS A 125 -2.21 -15.16 -25.01
N GLU A 126 -1.48 -14.36 -24.23
CA GLU A 126 -0.03 -14.34 -24.25
C GLU A 126 0.52 -15.67 -23.73
N ALA A 127 1.53 -16.22 -24.40
CA ALA A 127 2.09 -17.53 -24.03
C ALA A 127 2.71 -17.55 -22.62
N TRP A 128 3.05 -16.38 -22.06
CA TRP A 128 3.61 -16.20 -20.73
C TRP A 128 2.55 -15.80 -19.68
N PHE A 129 1.26 -15.77 -20.05
CA PHE A 129 0.18 -15.42 -19.13
C PHE A 129 0.13 -16.42 -17.96
N GLY A 130 0.43 -15.93 -16.75
CA GLY A 130 0.50 -16.75 -15.53
C GLY A 130 1.93 -17.15 -15.14
N ASP A 131 2.88 -17.16 -16.06
CA ASP A 131 4.24 -17.66 -15.81
C ASP A 131 5.12 -16.66 -15.05
N LEU A 132 4.89 -15.35 -15.25
CA LEU A 132 5.66 -14.34 -14.54
C LEU A 132 5.42 -14.45 -13.04
N PRO A 133 6.39 -14.21 -12.15
CA PRO A 133 6.16 -14.17 -10.71
C PRO A 133 5.58 -12.81 -10.25
N ALA A 134 4.47 -12.37 -10.85
CA ALA A 134 3.81 -11.11 -10.51
C ALA A 134 2.91 -11.23 -9.27
N ALA A 135 2.68 -10.13 -8.57
CA ALA A 135 1.72 -10.07 -7.47
C ALA A 135 0.27 -10.08 -7.99
N PHE A 136 0.00 -9.30 -9.03
CA PHE A 136 -1.32 -9.13 -9.63
C PHE A 136 -1.22 -8.56 -11.06
N TRP A 137 -2.36 -8.58 -11.75
CA TRP A 137 -2.60 -7.78 -12.93
C TRP A 137 -3.14 -6.40 -12.53
N LYS A 138 -2.68 -5.32 -13.16
CA LYS A 138 -3.20 -3.96 -12.94
C LYS A 138 -3.84 -3.40 -14.20
N LEU A 139 -5.08 -2.97 -14.12
CA LEU A 139 -5.80 -2.34 -15.22
C LEU A 139 -6.02 -0.85 -14.94
N TYR A 140 -5.64 -0.01 -15.90
CA TYR A 140 -5.85 1.45 -15.87
C TYR A 140 -6.89 1.88 -16.91
N PRO A 141 -7.70 2.91 -16.63
CA PRO A 141 -8.72 3.40 -17.55
C PRO A 141 -8.17 4.34 -18.64
N TYR A 142 -6.97 4.88 -18.44
CA TYR A 142 -6.43 5.95 -19.28
C TYR A 142 -6.21 5.51 -20.72
N GLY A 143 -6.74 6.29 -21.66
CA GLY A 143 -6.61 6.04 -23.10
C GLY A 143 -7.41 4.82 -23.61
N LYS A 144 -8.41 4.34 -22.86
CA LYS A 144 -9.25 3.19 -23.24
C LYS A 144 -10.70 3.61 -23.47
N SER A 145 -11.41 2.88 -24.33
CA SER A 145 -12.87 2.90 -24.33
C SER A 145 -13.41 2.16 -23.11
N TRP A 146 -14.65 2.46 -22.72
CA TRP A 146 -15.32 1.69 -21.67
C TRP A 146 -15.44 0.20 -22.02
N ASP A 147 -15.79 -0.11 -23.27
CA ASP A 147 -15.96 -1.51 -23.70
C ASP A 147 -14.65 -2.29 -23.62
N ASP A 148 -13.53 -1.71 -24.03
CA ASP A 148 -12.21 -2.36 -23.92
C ASP A 148 -11.81 -2.56 -22.45
N TYR A 149 -12.05 -1.55 -21.62
CA TYR A 149 -11.74 -1.61 -20.19
C TYR A 149 -12.52 -2.72 -19.50
N ARG A 150 -13.85 -2.75 -19.70
CA ARG A 150 -14.72 -3.77 -19.13
C ARG A 150 -14.44 -5.16 -19.71
N ALA A 151 -14.20 -5.28 -21.01
CA ALA A 151 -13.86 -6.55 -21.65
C ALA A 151 -12.56 -7.13 -21.08
N THR A 152 -11.53 -6.29 -20.91
CA THR A 152 -10.25 -6.70 -20.29
C THR A 152 -10.45 -7.15 -18.84
N ALA A 153 -11.30 -6.45 -18.07
CA ALA A 153 -11.62 -6.85 -16.70
C ALA A 153 -12.29 -8.23 -16.65
N ASN A 154 -13.26 -8.49 -17.53
CA ASN A 154 -13.91 -9.80 -17.66
C ASN A 154 -12.91 -10.89 -18.08
N GLU A 155 -12.07 -10.61 -19.08
CA GLU A 155 -11.05 -11.53 -19.58
C GLU A 155 -10.12 -12.00 -18.45
N VAL A 156 -9.48 -11.05 -17.76
CA VAL A 156 -8.46 -11.38 -16.75
C VAL A 156 -9.09 -12.04 -15.51
N THR A 157 -10.25 -11.57 -15.06
CA THR A 157 -10.92 -12.18 -13.90
C THR A 157 -11.48 -13.57 -14.20
N ALA A 158 -11.83 -13.88 -15.45
CA ALA A 158 -12.27 -15.20 -15.87
C ALA A 158 -11.09 -16.17 -16.06
N ALA A 159 -9.98 -15.72 -16.65
CA ALA A 159 -8.77 -16.53 -16.83
C ALA A 159 -8.14 -16.93 -15.49
N GLY A 160 -8.10 -15.98 -14.56
CA GLY A 160 -7.76 -16.21 -13.17
C GLY A 160 -6.29 -16.41 -12.84
N GLY A 161 -6.02 -17.18 -11.78
CA GLY A 161 -4.68 -17.45 -11.25
C GLY A 161 -4.13 -16.35 -10.33
N ARG A 162 -4.40 -15.07 -10.64
CA ARG A 162 -4.01 -13.92 -9.82
C ARG A 162 -5.09 -12.85 -9.75
N PRO A 163 -5.08 -12.03 -8.68
CA PRO A 163 -5.92 -10.85 -8.59
C PRO A 163 -5.79 -9.94 -9.81
N LEU A 164 -6.92 -9.41 -10.27
CA LEU A 164 -6.99 -8.20 -11.08
C LEU A 164 -7.21 -7.02 -10.14
N VAL A 165 -6.21 -6.14 -10.03
CA VAL A 165 -6.31 -4.84 -9.39
C VAL A 165 -6.75 -3.81 -10.44
N ILE A 166 -7.82 -3.09 -10.18
CA ILE A 166 -8.32 -2.06 -11.10
C ILE A 166 -8.15 -0.65 -10.51
N HIS A 167 -7.79 0.32 -11.35
CA HIS A 167 -8.07 1.72 -11.08
C HIS A 167 -9.54 1.98 -11.42
N GLY A 168 -10.41 1.99 -10.42
CA GLY A 168 -11.86 1.93 -10.60
C GLY A 168 -12.55 3.20 -11.08
N GLU A 169 -12.05 3.89 -12.12
CA GLU A 169 -12.72 5.06 -12.72
C GLU A 169 -13.15 4.78 -14.17
N HIS A 170 -14.38 5.12 -14.52
CA HIS A 170 -14.97 4.80 -15.82
C HIS A 170 -14.37 5.70 -16.90
N PRO A 171 -13.75 5.18 -17.98
CA PRO A 171 -13.00 5.99 -18.95
C PRO A 171 -13.80 7.14 -19.58
N SER A 172 -15.09 6.94 -19.87
CA SER A 172 -15.96 7.98 -20.46
C SER A 172 -16.42 9.08 -19.47
N HIS A 173 -16.10 8.95 -18.18
CA HIS A 173 -16.50 9.88 -17.13
C HIS A 173 -15.29 10.57 -16.47
N ILE A 174 -14.15 10.58 -17.15
CA ILE A 174 -12.94 11.28 -16.73
C ILE A 174 -12.73 12.46 -17.67
N ASP A 175 -12.83 13.68 -17.15
CA ASP A 175 -12.29 14.86 -17.82
C ASP A 175 -10.80 15.01 -17.50
N MET A 176 -9.97 14.98 -18.54
CA MET A 176 -8.51 15.07 -18.47
C MET A 176 -8.00 16.52 -18.48
N SER A 177 -8.89 17.50 -18.57
CA SER A 177 -8.54 18.92 -18.51
C SER A 177 -7.85 19.25 -17.18
N PRO A 178 -6.75 20.04 -17.18
CA PRO A 178 -6.01 20.34 -15.97
C PRO A 178 -6.88 21.19 -15.01
N PRO A 179 -7.17 20.70 -13.80
CA PRO A 179 -7.97 21.44 -12.83
C PRO A 179 -7.14 22.55 -12.18
N ARG A 180 -7.77 23.67 -11.85
CA ARG A 180 -7.13 24.79 -11.12
C ARG A 180 -7.27 24.65 -9.60
N LYS A 181 -8.24 23.86 -9.15
CA LYS A 181 -8.52 23.57 -7.72
C LYS A 181 -8.95 22.11 -7.57
N LEU A 182 -8.77 21.54 -6.38
CA LEU A 182 -9.15 20.15 -6.13
C LEU A 182 -10.64 19.88 -6.34
N ALA A 183 -11.53 20.83 -5.98
CA ALA A 183 -12.97 20.67 -6.18
C ALA A 183 -13.35 20.54 -7.67
N GLU A 184 -12.60 21.18 -8.57
CA GLU A 184 -12.76 21.03 -10.02
C GLU A 184 -12.31 19.62 -10.46
N HIS A 185 -11.18 19.14 -9.94
CA HIS A 185 -10.71 17.76 -10.16
C HIS A 185 -11.75 16.71 -9.70
N THR A 186 -12.39 16.94 -8.55
CA THR A 186 -13.51 16.13 -8.07
C THR A 186 -14.71 16.17 -9.02
N ALA A 187 -15.05 17.35 -9.57
CA ALA A 187 -16.15 17.51 -10.51
C ALA A 187 -15.89 16.79 -11.84
N HIS A 188 -14.66 16.85 -12.35
CA HIS A 188 -14.19 16.17 -13.57
C HIS A 188 -14.38 14.65 -13.52
N ARG A 189 -14.45 14.07 -12.32
CA ARG A 189 -14.49 12.63 -12.07
C ARG A 189 -15.63 12.24 -11.13
N ARG A 190 -16.72 13.01 -11.14
CA ARG A 190 -17.84 12.85 -10.19
C ARG A 190 -18.50 11.48 -10.31
N LEU A 191 -18.77 11.04 -11.54
CA LEU A 191 -19.46 9.77 -11.82
C LEU A 191 -18.49 8.62 -12.09
N ALA A 192 -17.19 8.92 -12.24
CA ALA A 192 -16.22 7.96 -12.75
C ALA A 192 -16.15 6.69 -11.89
N GLU A 193 -16.08 6.82 -10.57
CA GLU A 193 -15.93 5.65 -9.69
C GLU A 193 -17.20 4.80 -9.63
N ALA A 194 -18.34 5.41 -9.30
CA ALA A 194 -19.60 4.69 -9.14
C ALA A 194 -20.04 3.96 -10.42
N GLU A 195 -19.97 4.62 -11.59
CA GLU A 195 -20.35 4.02 -12.88
C GLU A 195 -19.38 2.91 -13.30
N CYS A 196 -18.10 3.02 -12.96
CA CYS A 196 -17.12 1.96 -13.23
C CYS A 196 -17.49 0.69 -12.46
N LEU A 197 -17.66 0.83 -11.14
CA LEU A 197 -17.89 -0.30 -10.25
C LEU A 197 -19.24 -0.97 -10.53
N ALA A 198 -20.29 -0.21 -10.86
CA ALA A 198 -21.58 -0.76 -11.28
C ALA A 198 -21.47 -1.66 -12.53
N GLY A 199 -20.48 -1.43 -13.39
CA GLY A 199 -20.26 -2.17 -14.63
C GLY A 199 -19.18 -3.26 -14.57
N MET A 200 -18.53 -3.46 -13.43
CA MET A 200 -17.46 -4.46 -13.25
C MET A 200 -18.00 -5.87 -12.97
N PRO A 201 -17.26 -6.94 -13.32
CA PRO A 201 -17.67 -8.30 -13.03
C PRO A 201 -17.73 -8.59 -11.53
N ALA A 202 -18.73 -9.38 -11.13
CA ALA A 202 -18.74 -10.03 -9.83
C ALA A 202 -17.66 -11.15 -9.81
N SER A 203 -16.59 -10.96 -9.06
CA SER A 203 -15.49 -11.94 -8.99
C SER A 203 -14.66 -11.80 -7.73
N PRO A 204 -14.28 -12.91 -7.05
CA PRO A 204 -13.30 -12.89 -5.97
C PRO A 204 -11.88 -12.53 -6.44
N GLN A 205 -11.65 -12.53 -7.75
CA GLN A 205 -10.38 -12.13 -8.33
C GLN A 205 -10.30 -10.63 -8.55
N LEU A 206 -11.40 -9.89 -8.44
CA LEU A 206 -11.40 -8.44 -8.57
C LEU A 206 -10.96 -7.76 -7.26
N HIS A 207 -10.03 -6.82 -7.39
CA HIS A 207 -9.62 -5.91 -6.32
C HIS A 207 -9.74 -4.46 -6.82
N VAL A 208 -10.53 -3.65 -6.12
CA VAL A 208 -10.69 -2.23 -6.42
C VAL A 208 -9.62 -1.44 -5.67
N ALA A 209 -8.70 -0.81 -6.40
CA ALA A 209 -7.70 0.05 -5.80
C ALA A 209 -8.34 1.34 -5.25
N HIS A 210 -7.73 1.90 -4.19
CA HIS A 210 -7.92 3.25 -3.66
C HIS A 210 -9.36 3.81 -3.77
N LEU A 211 -10.33 3.16 -3.12
CA LEU A 211 -11.72 3.65 -3.10
C LEU A 211 -11.79 5.08 -2.54
N SER A 212 -12.50 5.96 -3.26
CA SER A 212 -12.58 7.38 -2.90
C SER A 212 -13.99 7.87 -2.57
N THR A 213 -15.05 7.16 -2.96
CA THR A 213 -16.44 7.65 -2.84
C THR A 213 -17.34 6.75 -1.98
N ALA A 214 -18.35 7.37 -1.37
CA ALA A 214 -19.41 6.64 -0.68
C ALA A 214 -20.22 5.74 -1.64
N ASP A 215 -20.51 6.24 -2.83
CA ASP A 215 -21.32 5.54 -3.83
C ASP A 215 -20.56 4.35 -4.44
N GLY A 216 -19.25 4.48 -4.66
CA GLY A 216 -18.39 3.38 -5.08
C GLY A 216 -18.30 2.26 -4.04
N LEU A 217 -18.17 2.61 -2.75
CA LEU A 217 -18.24 1.63 -1.66
C LEU A 217 -19.59 0.89 -1.63
N ALA A 218 -20.70 1.60 -1.82
CA ALA A 218 -22.04 1.01 -1.85
C ALA A 218 -22.25 0.11 -3.09
N GLY A 219 -21.61 0.46 -4.21
CA GLY A 219 -21.67 -0.25 -5.48
C GLY A 219 -20.53 -1.26 -5.71
N LEU A 220 -19.81 -1.69 -4.66
CA LEU A 220 -18.74 -2.66 -4.81
C LEU A 220 -19.26 -3.96 -5.48
N PRO A 221 -18.58 -4.47 -6.53
CA PRO A 221 -19.01 -5.69 -7.19
C PRO A 221 -19.01 -6.89 -6.23
N ALA A 222 -19.99 -7.77 -6.38
CA ALA A 222 -20.12 -8.94 -5.51
C ALA A 222 -18.85 -9.81 -5.56
N GLY A 223 -18.34 -10.17 -4.38
CA GLY A 223 -17.11 -10.95 -4.23
C GLY A 223 -15.81 -10.16 -4.38
N ALA A 224 -15.84 -8.94 -4.91
CA ALA A 224 -14.64 -8.12 -5.02
C ALA A 224 -14.13 -7.69 -3.64
N THR A 225 -12.82 -7.44 -3.57
CA THR A 225 -12.18 -6.78 -2.43
C THR A 225 -11.81 -5.35 -2.79
N ALA A 226 -11.53 -4.52 -1.80
CA ALA A 226 -11.08 -3.16 -2.03
C ALA A 226 -10.05 -2.72 -1.00
N GLU A 227 -9.26 -1.72 -1.39
CA GLU A 227 -8.37 -0.98 -0.51
C GLU A 227 -8.78 0.49 -0.43
N VAL A 228 -8.29 1.17 0.60
CA VAL A 228 -8.39 2.64 0.74
C VAL A 228 -7.03 3.18 1.15
N CYS A 229 -6.76 4.42 0.75
CA CYS A 229 -5.54 5.13 1.10
C CYS A 229 -5.75 6.13 2.25
N PRO A 230 -4.73 6.40 3.08
CA PRO A 230 -4.81 7.40 4.14
C PRO A 230 -5.30 8.77 3.63
N HIS A 231 -4.94 9.18 2.43
CA HIS A 231 -5.40 10.45 1.87
C HIS A 231 -6.90 10.49 1.60
N HIS A 232 -7.54 9.38 1.23
CA HIS A 232 -9.00 9.32 1.09
C HIS A 232 -9.72 9.15 2.44
N LEU A 233 -9.02 8.83 3.53
CA LEU A 233 -9.58 8.80 4.88
C LEU A 233 -9.39 10.11 5.64
N LEU A 234 -8.23 10.74 5.48
CA LEU A 234 -7.75 11.83 6.33
C LEU A 234 -7.84 13.20 5.65
N LEU A 235 -7.65 13.26 4.34
CA LEU A 235 -7.78 14.49 3.57
C LEU A 235 -9.15 14.55 2.88
N ASN A 236 -9.56 15.77 2.54
CA ASN A 236 -10.74 16.08 1.74
C ASN A 236 -10.66 17.53 1.26
N LEU A 237 -11.70 17.95 0.53
CA LEU A 237 -11.81 19.31 0.01
C LEU A 237 -11.87 20.41 1.09
N ASP A 238 -12.15 20.07 2.36
CA ASP A 238 -12.13 21.02 3.48
C ASP A 238 -10.78 21.04 4.21
N ALA A 239 -10.02 19.93 4.14
CA ALA A 239 -8.76 19.72 4.87
C ALA A 239 -7.50 20.01 4.04
N CYS A 240 -7.59 19.97 2.70
CA CYS A 240 -6.54 20.44 1.80
C CYS A 240 -7.19 21.16 0.62
N ASP A 241 -6.75 22.38 0.31
CA ASP A 241 -7.15 23.14 -0.87
C ASP A 241 -6.00 23.30 -1.90
N SER A 242 -4.77 22.95 -1.51
CA SER A 242 -3.61 22.98 -2.39
C SER A 242 -3.75 21.98 -3.53
N ILE A 243 -3.47 22.44 -4.75
CA ILE A 243 -3.41 21.59 -5.94
C ILE A 243 -2.32 20.51 -5.83
N ASP A 244 -1.36 20.67 -4.91
CA ASP A 244 -0.37 19.64 -4.61
C ASP A 244 -1.01 18.34 -4.11
N CYS A 245 -2.17 18.42 -3.44
CA CYS A 245 -2.94 17.25 -3.02
C CYS A 245 -3.70 16.56 -4.17
N LYS A 246 -3.53 16.99 -5.43
CA LYS A 246 -4.15 16.34 -6.59
C LYS A 246 -3.67 14.88 -6.70
N VAL A 247 -4.62 13.95 -6.68
CA VAL A 247 -4.45 12.49 -6.78
C VAL A 247 -5.62 11.92 -7.60
N ASP A 248 -5.46 10.72 -8.16
CA ASP A 248 -6.50 10.02 -8.91
C ASP A 248 -6.74 8.66 -8.23
N PRO A 249 -7.97 8.32 -7.78
CA PRO A 249 -9.17 9.15 -7.80
C PRO A 249 -9.04 10.38 -6.87
N PRO A 250 -9.73 11.49 -7.18
CA PRO A 250 -9.57 12.76 -6.47
C PRO A 250 -9.96 12.66 -5.00
N LEU A 251 -9.37 13.54 -4.18
CA LEU A 251 -9.92 13.84 -2.87
C LEU A 251 -11.39 14.25 -3.01
N ARG A 252 -12.21 13.79 -2.08
CA ARG A 252 -13.67 13.96 -2.11
C ARG A 252 -14.14 14.79 -0.92
N THR A 253 -15.44 14.77 -0.66
CA THR A 253 -16.06 15.55 0.41
C THR A 253 -15.95 14.85 1.77
N PRO A 254 -16.16 15.55 2.89
CA PRO A 254 -16.27 14.91 4.21
C PRO A 254 -17.33 13.80 4.29
N ARG A 255 -18.39 13.86 3.47
CA ARG A 255 -19.39 12.78 3.35
C ARG A 255 -18.73 11.48 2.87
N ASP A 256 -17.85 11.57 1.88
CA ASP A 256 -17.14 10.41 1.34
C ASP A 256 -16.15 9.86 2.38
N ASN A 257 -15.38 10.71 3.06
CA ASN A 257 -14.53 10.22 4.16
C ASN A 257 -15.34 9.48 5.21
N ALA A 258 -16.51 10.01 5.62
CA ALA A 258 -17.33 9.38 6.64
C ALA A 258 -17.79 7.97 6.23
N ALA A 259 -18.18 7.79 4.96
CA ALA A 259 -18.55 6.49 4.41
C ALA A 259 -17.35 5.53 4.32
N LEU A 260 -16.21 6.02 3.83
CA LEU A 260 -14.97 5.24 3.76
C LEU A 260 -14.47 4.84 5.15
N TRP A 261 -14.52 5.73 6.14
CA TRP A 261 -14.20 5.42 7.53
C TRP A 261 -15.15 4.38 8.12
N ALA A 262 -16.44 4.42 7.78
CA ALA A 262 -17.37 3.38 8.21
C ALA A 262 -17.01 2.03 7.59
N GLY A 263 -16.83 1.96 6.26
CA GLY A 263 -16.45 0.74 5.54
C GLY A 263 -15.08 0.21 5.93
N PHE A 264 -14.14 1.09 6.25
CA PHE A 264 -12.83 0.69 6.75
C PHE A 264 -12.94 0.11 8.17
N ARG A 265 -13.69 0.74 9.08
CA ARG A 265 -13.83 0.25 10.46
C ARG A 265 -14.56 -1.08 10.55
N ASP A 266 -15.58 -1.30 9.72
CA ASP A 266 -16.36 -2.54 9.71
C ASP A 266 -15.77 -3.66 8.84
N GLY A 267 -14.70 -3.37 8.09
CA GLY A 267 -13.96 -4.36 7.31
C GLY A 267 -14.48 -4.57 5.89
N ARG A 268 -15.53 -3.87 5.44
CA ARG A 268 -15.95 -3.87 4.02
C ARG A 268 -14.85 -3.38 3.08
N ILE A 269 -14.06 -2.42 3.53
CA ILE A 269 -12.78 -2.07 2.89
C ILE A 269 -11.68 -2.81 3.64
N ALA A 270 -11.14 -3.85 3.00
CA ALA A 270 -10.31 -4.84 3.67
C ALA A 270 -8.85 -4.39 3.82
N VAL A 271 -8.30 -3.69 2.83
CA VAL A 271 -6.87 -3.38 2.75
C VAL A 271 -6.62 -1.89 2.97
N LEU A 272 -5.52 -1.56 3.66
CA LEU A 272 -4.92 -0.23 3.68
C LEU A 272 -3.70 -0.26 2.76
N ALA A 273 -3.60 0.69 1.83
CA ALA A 273 -2.45 0.85 0.95
C ALA A 273 -2.10 2.33 0.82
N SER A 274 -0.85 2.70 0.53
CA SER A 274 -0.49 4.13 0.51
C SER A 274 -0.86 4.81 -0.80
N ASP A 275 -0.81 4.08 -1.91
CA ASP A 275 -0.71 4.62 -3.26
C ASP A 275 0.38 5.72 -3.31
N HIS A 276 1.56 5.38 -2.77
CA HIS A 276 2.71 6.27 -2.74
C HIS A 276 3.13 6.56 -4.18
N ALA A 277 2.78 7.75 -4.65
CA ALA A 277 2.93 8.21 -6.02
C ALA A 277 3.65 9.57 -6.06
N PRO A 278 4.94 9.61 -5.68
CA PRO A 278 5.71 10.84 -5.56
C PRO A 278 5.90 11.54 -6.90
N HIS A 279 5.99 12.87 -6.80
CA HIS A 279 6.25 13.83 -7.85
C HIS A 279 7.10 14.96 -7.28
N LEU A 280 7.89 15.62 -8.12
CA LEU A 280 8.61 16.83 -7.70
C LEU A 280 7.63 17.98 -7.49
N LEU A 281 7.89 18.86 -6.52
CA LEU A 281 7.08 20.07 -6.31
C LEU A 281 7.00 20.94 -7.57
N GLU A 282 8.09 21.03 -8.35
CA GLU A 282 8.10 21.74 -9.63
C GLU A 282 7.07 21.16 -10.64
N GLU A 283 6.91 19.83 -10.68
CA GLU A 283 5.90 19.20 -11.53
C GLU A 283 4.48 19.52 -11.02
N LYS A 284 4.29 19.53 -9.70
CA LYS A 284 3.02 19.88 -9.04
C LYS A 284 2.64 21.36 -9.22
N ALA A 285 3.62 22.23 -9.43
CA ALA A 285 3.43 23.66 -9.71
C ALA A 285 3.21 23.98 -11.21
N SER A 286 3.24 22.98 -12.09
CA SER A 286 3.06 23.19 -13.53
C SER A 286 1.60 23.48 -13.93
N ASP A 287 1.38 23.95 -15.17
CA ASP A 287 0.04 24.18 -15.73
C ASP A 287 -0.80 22.90 -15.85
N ASN A 288 -0.17 21.73 -15.82
CA ASN A 288 -0.82 20.42 -15.81
C ASN A 288 -0.25 19.57 -14.67
N PRO A 289 -0.62 19.87 -13.42
CA PRO A 289 -0.03 19.23 -12.26
C PRO A 289 -0.34 17.73 -12.27
N PRO A 290 0.65 16.84 -12.09
CA PRO A 290 0.41 15.41 -12.10
C PRO A 290 -0.36 14.97 -10.85
N SER A 291 -1.10 13.88 -10.99
CA SER A 291 -1.81 13.24 -9.88
C SER A 291 -0.88 12.29 -9.13
N GLY A 292 -0.87 12.40 -7.81
CA GLY A 292 -0.07 11.54 -6.93
C GLY A 292 0.52 12.32 -5.75
N ILE A 293 0.65 11.63 -4.62
CA ILE A 293 1.22 12.15 -3.39
C ILE A 293 2.15 11.09 -2.78
N PRO A 294 3.24 11.48 -2.09
CA PRO A 294 4.03 10.53 -1.30
C PRO A 294 3.26 10.10 -0.05
N GLY A 295 3.21 8.79 0.24
CA GLY A 295 2.50 8.27 1.42
C GLY A 295 3.03 7.02 2.12
N VAL A 296 3.98 6.25 1.55
CA VAL A 296 4.39 4.94 2.09
C VAL A 296 4.95 5.04 3.52
N GLU A 297 5.75 6.08 3.79
CA GLU A 297 6.38 6.31 5.09
C GLU A 297 5.41 6.79 6.15
N THR A 298 4.36 7.51 5.75
CA THR A 298 3.37 8.10 6.67
C THR A 298 2.12 7.24 6.82
N MET A 299 1.92 6.23 5.97
CA MET A 299 0.73 5.37 5.97
C MET A 299 0.47 4.72 7.32
N VAL A 300 1.42 3.93 7.84
CA VAL A 300 1.26 3.26 9.13
C VAL A 300 1.29 4.28 10.28
N PRO A 301 2.22 5.26 10.33
CA PRO A 301 2.27 6.22 11.43
C PRO A 301 1.02 7.09 11.63
N LEU A 302 0.42 7.57 10.54
CA LEU A 302 -0.82 8.37 10.60
C LEU A 302 -1.99 7.52 11.08
N MET A 303 -2.05 6.25 10.68
CA MET A 303 -3.13 5.35 11.08
C MET A 303 -2.95 4.83 12.51
N LEU A 304 -1.72 4.63 12.97
CA LEU A 304 -1.41 4.41 14.39
C LEU A 304 -1.82 5.61 15.24
N GLN A 305 -1.67 6.84 14.75
CA GLN A 305 -2.22 8.01 15.44
C GLN A 305 -3.75 7.94 15.56
N GLN A 306 -4.46 7.43 14.56
CA GLN A 306 -5.92 7.24 14.68
C GLN A 306 -6.28 6.20 15.73
N VAL A 307 -5.42 5.18 15.95
CA VAL A 307 -5.56 4.23 17.05
C VAL A 307 -5.28 4.90 18.39
N ALA A 308 -4.19 5.69 18.50
CA ALA A 308 -3.84 6.43 19.71
C ALA A 308 -4.95 7.41 20.13
N ALA A 309 -5.61 8.04 19.15
CA ALA A 309 -6.75 8.94 19.36
C ALA A 309 -8.10 8.23 19.61
N GLY A 310 -8.13 6.89 19.65
CA GLY A 310 -9.35 6.10 19.87
C GLY A 310 -10.34 6.10 18.71
N ARG A 311 -9.94 6.53 17.52
CA ARG A 311 -10.78 6.61 16.31
C ARG A 311 -10.77 5.31 15.50
N LEU A 312 -9.75 4.47 15.69
CA LEU A 312 -9.59 3.18 15.01
C LEU A 312 -9.21 2.10 16.01
N ALA A 313 -9.83 0.92 15.90
CA ALA A 313 -9.43 -0.23 16.70
C ALA A 313 -8.09 -0.79 16.21
N LEU A 314 -7.15 -1.08 17.13
CA LEU A 314 -5.82 -1.60 16.79
C LEU A 314 -5.90 -2.87 15.93
N GLY A 315 -6.77 -3.82 16.27
CA GLY A 315 -6.92 -5.05 15.50
C GLY A 315 -7.42 -4.82 14.07
N ARG A 316 -8.24 -3.78 13.86
CA ARG A 316 -8.65 -3.40 12.50
C ARG A 316 -7.47 -2.88 11.70
N LEU A 317 -6.62 -2.03 12.29
CA LEU A 317 -5.42 -1.53 11.62
C LEU A 317 -4.45 -2.67 11.29
N VAL A 318 -4.11 -3.53 12.27
CA VAL A 318 -3.20 -4.67 12.04
C VAL A 318 -3.72 -5.56 10.92
N ASN A 319 -5.01 -5.87 10.92
CA ASN A 319 -5.60 -6.63 9.83
C ASN A 319 -5.47 -5.91 8.49
N ALA A 320 -5.81 -4.62 8.41
CA ALA A 320 -5.83 -3.87 7.15
C ALA A 320 -4.44 -3.66 6.54
N MET A 321 -3.44 -3.42 7.39
CA MET A 321 -2.10 -3.05 6.94
C MET A 321 -1.17 -4.24 6.72
N ALA A 322 -1.48 -5.43 7.28
CA ALA A 322 -0.56 -6.57 7.26
C ALA A 322 -1.23 -7.89 6.84
N GLU A 323 -2.31 -8.29 7.52
CA GLU A 323 -2.94 -9.59 7.31
C GLU A 323 -3.74 -9.65 5.99
N ALA A 324 -4.63 -8.68 5.78
CA ALA A 324 -5.50 -8.60 4.61
C ALA A 324 -4.73 -8.48 3.27
N PRO A 325 -3.71 -7.62 3.11
CA PRO A 325 -2.92 -7.59 1.87
C PRO A 325 -2.14 -8.89 1.65
N ALA A 326 -1.62 -9.53 2.71
CA ALA A 326 -0.95 -10.82 2.61
C ALA A 326 -1.91 -11.93 2.15
N ASP A 327 -3.09 -12.02 2.77
CA ASP A 327 -4.13 -12.99 2.41
C ASP A 327 -4.61 -12.75 0.98
N ARG A 328 -4.81 -11.49 0.59
CA ARG A 328 -5.26 -11.12 -0.77
C ARG A 328 -4.30 -11.60 -1.84
N LEU A 329 -3.01 -11.59 -1.54
CA LEU A 329 -1.93 -11.98 -2.46
C LEU A 329 -1.45 -13.42 -2.24
N GLY A 330 -2.10 -14.19 -1.35
CA GLY A 330 -1.79 -15.59 -1.09
C GLY A 330 -0.43 -15.82 -0.42
N LEU A 331 0.05 -14.86 0.38
CA LEU A 331 1.35 -14.94 1.05
C LEU A 331 1.19 -15.33 2.52
N ALA A 332 2.03 -16.27 2.98
CA ALA A 332 2.11 -16.68 4.38
C ALA A 332 2.90 -15.67 5.24
N ARG A 333 2.39 -14.43 5.31
CA ARG A 333 3.00 -13.31 6.05
C ARG A 333 1.96 -12.44 6.78
N GLY A 334 2.42 -11.39 7.45
CA GLY A 334 1.56 -10.39 8.10
C GLY A 334 1.05 -10.77 9.49
N ARG A 335 1.53 -11.87 10.09
CA ARG A 335 1.11 -12.33 11.43
C ARG A 335 2.30 -12.68 12.31
N ILE A 336 2.20 -12.36 13.60
CA ILE A 336 3.13 -12.87 14.63
C ILE A 336 2.71 -14.32 14.97
N ALA A 337 3.18 -15.28 14.18
CA ALA A 337 2.92 -16.70 14.39
C ALA A 337 4.08 -17.56 13.88
N ALA A 338 4.20 -18.78 14.39
CA ALA A 338 5.28 -19.68 13.99
C ALA A 338 5.31 -19.92 12.47
N ARG A 339 6.51 -19.95 11.88
CA ARG A 339 6.81 -20.09 10.44
C ARG A 339 6.44 -18.90 9.56
N GLN A 340 5.95 -17.80 10.13
CA GLN A 340 5.82 -16.54 9.41
C GLN A 340 7.16 -15.81 9.42
N PRO A 341 7.48 -14.99 8.41
CA PRO A 341 8.64 -14.10 8.47
C PRO A 341 8.53 -13.20 9.70
N ALA A 342 9.65 -12.93 10.36
CA ALA A 342 9.72 -11.99 11.48
C ALA A 342 9.71 -10.53 10.99
N ASP A 343 8.62 -10.18 10.30
CA ASP A 343 8.27 -8.84 9.84
C ASP A 343 7.52 -8.10 10.95
N LEU A 344 8.26 -7.29 11.72
CA LEU A 344 7.80 -6.77 13.01
C LEU A 344 8.04 -5.27 13.11
N ILE A 345 7.16 -4.57 13.83
CA ILE A 345 7.38 -3.19 14.26
C ILE A 345 7.20 -3.06 15.77
N GLU A 346 8.08 -2.27 16.38
CA GLU A 346 7.93 -1.80 17.76
C GLU A 346 7.31 -0.41 17.76
N VAL A 347 6.22 -0.25 18.51
CA VAL A 347 5.42 0.97 18.51
C VAL A 347 5.10 1.39 19.94
N ASN A 348 5.18 2.69 20.20
CA ASN A 348 4.64 3.30 21.42
C ASN A 348 3.57 4.34 21.06
N LEU A 349 2.29 3.99 21.26
CA LEU A 349 1.15 4.88 20.96
C LEU A 349 1.14 6.20 21.76
N LYS A 350 1.99 6.34 22.79
CA LYS A 350 2.16 7.59 23.54
C LYS A 350 3.25 8.50 22.96
N ALA A 351 3.99 8.04 21.96
CA ALA A 351 5.10 8.76 21.34
C ALA A 351 4.66 9.44 20.03
N ALA A 352 3.44 9.99 20.00
CA ALA A 352 2.99 10.80 18.88
C ALA A 352 3.89 12.03 18.74
N ARG A 353 4.29 12.33 17.50
CA ARG A 353 5.10 13.49 17.14
C ARG A 353 4.65 14.04 15.78
N PRO A 354 4.83 15.33 15.51
CA PRO A 354 4.53 15.87 14.19
C PRO A 354 5.38 15.18 13.13
N VAL A 355 4.80 14.94 11.96
CA VAL A 355 5.55 14.66 10.73
C VAL A 355 6.44 15.86 10.46
N ALA A 356 7.73 15.59 10.25
CA ALA A 356 8.74 16.59 9.92
C ALA A 356 9.42 16.19 8.61
N LEU A 357 9.35 17.05 7.59
CA LEU A 357 9.81 16.73 6.23
C LEU A 357 11.29 16.32 6.20
N GLU A 358 12.13 16.92 7.03
CA GLU A 358 13.57 16.63 7.08
C GLU A 358 13.90 15.23 7.60
N GLN A 359 12.92 14.54 8.20
CA GLN A 359 13.04 13.17 8.69
C GLN A 359 12.41 12.14 7.73
N LEU A 360 11.80 12.59 6.63
CA LEU A 360 11.22 11.70 5.63
C LEU A 360 12.26 11.34 4.56
N HIS A 361 12.14 10.13 4.00
CA HIS A 361 13.15 9.51 3.15
C HIS A 361 12.76 9.48 1.67
N SER A 362 11.51 9.80 1.33
CA SER A 362 11.06 9.92 -0.06
C SER A 362 11.81 11.02 -0.80
N ARG A 363 12.24 10.74 -2.04
CA ARG A 363 12.94 11.74 -2.88
C ARG A 363 12.07 12.92 -3.27
N ALA A 364 10.75 12.81 -3.13
CA ALA A 364 9.84 13.91 -3.39
C ALA A 364 10.17 15.15 -2.55
N GLY A 365 10.64 14.97 -1.32
CA GLY A 365 11.01 16.07 -0.43
C GLY A 365 9.82 16.91 0.06
N TRP A 366 8.60 16.36 0.02
CA TRP A 366 7.39 17.00 0.53
C TRP A 366 6.38 15.96 1.01
N SER A 367 5.40 16.39 1.78
CA SER A 367 4.28 15.57 2.25
C SER A 367 3.08 16.48 2.53
N PRO A 368 1.84 16.09 2.18
CA PRO A 368 0.65 16.86 2.56
C PRO A 368 0.33 16.76 4.06
N TYR A 369 1.08 15.94 4.80
CA TYR A 369 0.85 15.68 6.23
C TYR A 369 1.87 16.37 7.13
N GLU A 370 2.65 17.32 6.62
CA GLU A 370 3.63 18.05 7.42
C GLU A 370 2.97 18.69 8.65
N GLY A 371 3.59 18.51 9.82
CA GLY A 371 3.09 19.00 11.10
C GLY A 371 1.92 18.22 11.71
N TRP A 372 1.38 17.20 11.03
CA TRP A 372 0.34 16.34 11.61
C TRP A 372 0.95 15.37 12.61
N ASP A 373 0.27 15.13 13.74
CA ASP A 373 0.70 14.10 14.68
C ASP A 373 0.67 12.70 14.04
N ALA A 374 1.74 11.95 14.23
CA ALA A 374 1.91 10.58 13.77
C ALA A 374 2.67 9.75 14.81
N VAL A 375 2.40 8.45 14.86
CA VAL A 375 3.14 7.51 15.73
C VAL A 375 4.06 6.67 14.88
N PHE A 376 5.32 7.09 14.75
CA PHE A 376 6.33 6.34 14.01
C PHE A 376 6.79 5.10 14.80
N PRO A 377 7.15 4.00 14.11
CA PRO A 377 7.77 2.85 14.77
C PRO A 377 9.15 3.23 15.33
N GLN A 378 9.49 2.66 16.49
CA GLN A 378 10.81 2.82 17.09
C GLN A 378 11.82 1.88 16.46
N ARG A 379 11.37 0.67 16.08
CA ARG A 379 12.20 -0.35 15.45
C ARG A 379 11.39 -1.13 14.44
N VAL A 380 12.02 -1.51 13.34
CA VAL A 380 11.41 -2.23 12.23
C VAL A 380 12.31 -3.38 11.85
N TRP A 381 11.78 -4.60 11.90
CA TRP A 381 12.48 -5.80 11.50
C TRP A 381 11.86 -6.39 10.25
N ARG A 382 12.67 -6.63 9.22
CA ARG A 382 12.31 -7.39 8.02
C ARG A 382 12.93 -8.78 8.14
N ARG A 383 12.12 -9.84 8.20
CA ARG A 383 12.61 -11.22 8.38
C ARG A 383 13.63 -11.33 9.52
N GLY A 384 13.38 -10.66 10.64
CA GLY A 384 14.24 -10.69 11.83
C GLY A 384 15.45 -9.76 11.81
N GLU A 385 15.78 -9.16 10.67
CA GLU A 385 16.86 -8.18 10.52
C GLU A 385 16.35 -6.78 10.81
N LEU A 386 17.03 -6.05 11.70
CA LEU A 386 16.68 -4.68 12.04
C LEU A 386 17.02 -3.77 10.85
N VAL A 387 16.02 -3.26 10.14
CA VAL A 387 16.21 -2.43 8.93
C VAL A 387 16.03 -0.93 9.18
N ALA A 388 15.30 -0.55 10.23
CA ALA A 388 15.16 0.84 10.67
C ALA A 388 15.03 0.92 12.19
N ALA A 389 15.61 1.96 12.78
CA ALA A 389 15.53 2.26 14.21
C ALA A 389 15.52 3.77 14.44
N ASP A 390 14.57 4.24 15.27
CA ASP A 390 14.39 5.64 15.65
C ASP A 390 14.35 6.63 14.46
N GLY A 391 13.76 6.17 13.34
CA GLY A 391 13.64 6.95 12.09
C GLY A 391 14.86 6.85 11.17
N GLU A 392 15.90 6.11 11.53
CA GLU A 392 17.13 5.97 10.74
C GLU A 392 17.25 4.56 10.15
N LEU A 393 17.69 4.47 8.88
CA LEU A 393 18.00 3.20 8.25
C LEU A 393 19.18 2.52 8.95
N GLN A 394 19.06 1.21 9.11
CA GLN A 394 20.12 0.34 9.61
C GLN A 394 20.75 -0.48 8.48
N GLU A 395 20.01 -0.68 7.39
CA GLU A 395 20.42 -1.44 6.21
C GLU A 395 20.04 -0.70 4.93
N THR A 396 20.83 -0.89 3.87
CA THR A 396 20.63 -0.21 2.57
C THR A 396 20.18 -1.16 1.46
N GLY A 397 19.80 -2.39 1.79
CA GLY A 397 19.39 -3.41 0.81
C GLY A 397 18.89 -4.69 1.46
N GLY A 398 18.93 -5.79 0.71
CA GLY A 398 18.56 -7.14 1.19
C GLY A 398 17.09 -7.52 1.04
N GLY A 399 16.28 -6.65 0.45
CA GLY A 399 14.89 -6.94 0.11
C GLY A 399 14.80 -8.05 -0.93
N GLN A 400 13.86 -8.96 -0.75
CA GLN A 400 13.67 -10.12 -1.61
C GLN A 400 12.37 -10.06 -2.39
N GLN A 401 12.37 -10.63 -3.59
CA GLN A 401 11.14 -10.80 -4.36
C GLN A 401 10.26 -11.86 -3.69
N LEU A 402 9.02 -11.49 -3.38
CA LEU A 402 8.08 -12.33 -2.61
C LEU A 402 7.39 -13.42 -3.43
N PHE A 403 7.28 -13.22 -4.73
CA PHE A 403 6.51 -14.08 -5.61
C PHE A 403 7.46 -14.95 -6.44
N THR A 404 7.10 -16.22 -6.55
CA THR A 404 7.77 -17.20 -7.41
C THR A 404 6.90 -17.53 -8.62
N THR A 405 7.49 -18.13 -9.64
CA THR A 405 6.72 -18.70 -10.76
C THR A 405 5.77 -19.75 -10.18
N GLN A 406 4.51 -19.77 -10.64
CA GLN A 406 3.61 -20.87 -10.26
C GLN A 406 4.08 -22.14 -11.00
N PRO A 407 4.14 -23.30 -10.32
CA PRO A 407 4.62 -24.55 -10.90
C PRO A 407 3.69 -25.10 -11.99
#